data_AF-A0A7C3TGW5-F1
#
_entry.id   AF-A0A7C3TGW5-F1
#
_cell.length_a   1.000
_cell.length_b   1.000
_cell.length_c   1.000
_cell.angle_alpha   90.00
_cell.angle_beta   90.00
_cell.angle_gamma   90.00
#
_symmetry.space_group_name_H-M   'P 1'
#
loop_
_entity.id
_entity.type
_entity.pdbx_description
1 polymer ?
#
loop_
_entity_poly.entity_id
_entity_poly.type
_entity_poly.pdbx_seq_one_letter_code
_entity_poly.pdbx_strand_id
1 'polypeptide(L)'
;MLYLKQFPFRDIHLDFHTSDLIQDVGADFDPTQFARTLSEAHVSFICLFARYHHGYCYYPIKFGTTHPSLKRRDLLGEMINAVKAFNISPCVYTTVVWDELTSQLHPEWRQITPERKFIGGEQVG
;
A
#
# COMPACT_ATOMS: atom_id res chain seq x y z
N MET A 1 36.17 0.07 3.54
CA MET A 1 35.39 -0.51 4.65
C MET A 1 34.02 0.16 4.63
N LEU A 2 33.03 -0.47 3.99
CA LEU A 2 31.65 0.02 3.98
C LEU A 2 31.11 -0.13 5.40
N TYR A 3 30.71 0.99 6.02
CA TYR A 3 29.99 0.98 7.29
C TYR A 3 28.65 0.29 7.06
N LEU A 4 28.54 -0.99 7.43
CA LEU A 4 27.24 -1.63 7.60
C LEU A 4 26.58 -0.95 8.80
N LYS A 5 25.62 -0.06 8.53
CA LYS A 5 24.75 0.50 9.55
C LYS A 5 24.11 -0.69 10.27
N GLN A 6 24.40 -0.84 11.56
CA GLN A 6 23.80 -1.89 12.39
C GLN A 6 22.31 -1.58 12.47
N PHE A 7 21.49 -2.30 11.70
CA PHE A 7 20.06 -2.06 11.64
C PHE A 7 19.43 -2.55 12.95
N PRO A 8 18.75 -1.68 13.72
CA PRO A 8 17.80 -2.18 14.71
C PRO A 8 16.77 -3.06 13.99
N PHE A 9 16.53 -4.26 14.54
CA PHE A 9 15.86 -5.37 13.85
C PHE A 9 14.38 -5.43 14.21
N ARG A 10 13.60 -4.47 13.70
CA ARG A 10 12.14 -4.58 13.77
C ARG A 10 11.51 -4.00 12.51
N ASP A 11 11.28 -4.91 11.58
CA ASP A 11 10.70 -4.63 10.29
C ASP A 11 9.25 -5.08 10.31
N ILE A 12 8.35 -4.24 9.83
CA ILE A 12 6.93 -4.57 9.78
C ILE A 12 6.34 -4.31 8.38
N HIS A 13 5.25 -5.00 8.10
CA HIS A 13 4.42 -4.76 6.94
C HIS A 13 3.10 -4.15 7.43
N LEU A 14 2.75 -2.96 6.94
CA LEU A 14 1.48 -2.35 7.27
C LEU A 14 0.40 -2.96 6.39
N ASP A 15 -0.39 -3.88 6.93
CA ASP A 15 -1.56 -4.39 6.25
C ASP A 15 -2.61 -3.26 6.12
N PHE A 16 -2.87 -2.80 4.89
CA PHE A 16 -3.76 -1.66 4.63
C PHE A 16 -4.64 -1.89 3.39
N HIS A 17 -5.71 -2.65 3.60
CA HIS A 17 -6.70 -3.00 2.58
C HIS A 17 -8.01 -2.24 2.80
N THR A 18 -8.30 -1.26 1.94
CA THR A 18 -9.52 -0.44 2.06
C THR A 18 -10.33 -0.50 0.78
N SER A 19 -11.28 -1.45 0.66
CA SER A 19 -12.13 -1.58 -0.54
C SER A 19 -12.92 -0.30 -0.80
N ASP A 20 -13.48 -0.17 -2.00
CA ASP A 20 -14.35 0.95 -2.38
C ASP A 20 -15.55 1.15 -1.44
N LEU A 21 -15.98 0.08 -0.77
CA LEU A 21 -17.03 0.12 0.26
C LEU A 21 -16.60 0.88 1.53
N ILE A 22 -15.30 1.00 1.80
CA ILE A 22 -14.77 1.70 2.98
C ILE A 22 -14.77 3.21 2.72
N GLN A 23 -15.51 3.92 3.56
CA GLN A 23 -15.62 5.38 3.48
C GLN A 23 -14.54 6.07 4.31
N ASP A 24 -14.33 7.35 4.01
CA ASP A 24 -13.51 8.26 4.82
C ASP A 24 -12.07 7.79 5.09
N VAL A 25 -11.47 7.08 4.11
CA VAL A 25 -10.11 6.55 4.21
C VAL A 25 -9.12 7.69 4.48
N GLY A 26 -8.45 7.61 5.63
CA GLY A 26 -7.45 8.58 6.07
C GLY A 26 -8.00 9.91 6.60
N ALA A 27 -9.32 10.04 6.84
CA ALA A 27 -9.94 11.28 7.34
C ALA A 27 -9.27 11.80 8.63
N ASP A 28 -9.09 10.91 9.59
CA ASP A 28 -8.55 11.22 10.92
C ASP A 28 -7.06 10.85 11.05
N PHE A 29 -6.36 10.67 9.92
CA PHE A 29 -4.95 10.28 9.95
C PHE A 29 -4.07 11.40 10.53
N ASP A 30 -3.45 11.14 11.69
CA ASP A 30 -2.39 11.94 12.27
C ASP A 30 -1.01 11.33 11.95
N PRO A 31 -0.21 11.94 11.06
CA PRO A 31 1.12 11.44 10.71
C PRO A 31 2.07 11.41 11.91
N THR A 32 1.97 12.38 12.82
CA THR A 32 2.85 12.45 13.99
C THR A 32 2.52 11.36 14.98
N GLN A 33 1.23 11.12 15.25
CA GLN A 33 0.80 10.00 16.09
C GLN A 33 1.26 8.67 15.49
N PHE A 34 1.04 8.45 14.19
CA PHE A 34 1.45 7.25 13.48
C PHE A 34 2.94 6.95 13.64
N ALA A 35 3.81 7.91 13.31
CA ALA A 35 5.26 7.69 13.36
C ALA A 35 5.79 7.58 14.80
N ARG A 36 5.22 8.33 15.75
CA ARG A 36 5.56 8.22 17.17
C ARG A 36 5.24 6.83 17.71
N THR A 37 4.05 6.30 17.43
CA THR A 37 3.65 4.94 17.86
C THR A 37 4.63 3.89 17.34
N LEU A 38 5.05 3.99 16.07
CA LEU A 38 6.03 3.07 15.49
C LEU A 38 7.41 3.21 16.17
N SER A 39 7.84 4.44 16.45
CA SER A 39 9.12 4.73 17.10
C SER A 39 9.18 4.22 18.55
N GLU A 40 8.13 4.47 19.33
CA GLU A 40 7.96 3.94 20.70
C GLU A 40 7.92 2.41 20.72
N ALA A 41 7.42 1.81 19.64
CA ALA A 41 7.45 0.37 19.42
C ALA A 41 8.81 -0.14 18.89
N HIS A 42 9.84 0.71 18.77
CA HIS A 42 11.16 0.35 18.24
C HIS A 42 11.14 -0.18 16.79
N VAL A 43 10.13 0.18 16.00
CA VAL A 43 10.09 -0.15 14.56
C VAL A 43 11.19 0.61 13.84
N SER A 44 11.93 -0.11 13.01
CA SER A 44 13.10 0.41 12.28
C SER A 44 12.86 0.48 10.78
N PHE A 45 11.95 -0.36 10.28
CA PHE A 45 11.54 -0.41 8.90
C PHE A 45 10.04 -0.70 8.77
N ILE A 46 9.37 -0.08 7.79
CA ILE A 46 7.96 -0.30 7.50
C ILE A 46 7.68 -0.35 6.00
N CYS A 47 6.96 -1.39 5.57
CA CYS A 47 6.41 -1.49 4.24
C CYS A 47 5.01 -0.85 4.19
N LEU A 48 4.86 0.23 3.42
CA LEU A 48 3.65 1.05 3.29
C LEU A 48 2.97 0.81 1.94
N PHE A 49 1.65 0.95 1.87
CA PHE A 49 0.90 0.59 0.66
C PHE A 49 0.81 1.78 -0.30
N ALA A 50 1.27 1.58 -1.54
CA ALA A 50 0.99 2.51 -2.65
C ALA A 50 -0.31 2.15 -3.36
N ARG A 51 -0.39 0.88 -3.79
CA ARG A 51 -1.53 0.26 -4.47
C ARG A 51 -1.65 -1.16 -3.97
N TYR A 52 -2.88 -1.62 -3.75
CA TYR A 52 -3.11 -2.91 -3.11
C TYR A 52 -4.03 -3.81 -3.92
N HIS A 53 -4.38 -4.98 -3.39
CA HIS A 53 -5.16 -6.01 -4.09
C HIS A 53 -6.57 -5.61 -4.59
N HIS A 54 -7.25 -4.58 -4.07
CA HIS A 54 -8.48 -4.07 -4.74
C HIS A 54 -8.16 -3.01 -5.81
N GLY A 55 -6.90 -2.61 -5.96
CA GLY A 55 -6.42 -1.81 -7.10
C GLY A 55 -6.36 -0.30 -6.92
N TYR A 56 -6.75 0.20 -5.76
CA TYR A 56 -6.75 1.63 -5.49
C TYR A 56 -5.39 2.15 -4.97
N CYS A 57 -5.05 3.36 -5.40
CA CYS A 57 -3.84 4.08 -5.01
C CYS A 57 -4.10 5.10 -3.89
N TYR A 58 -3.10 5.29 -3.01
CA TYR A 58 -3.13 6.23 -1.88
C TYR A 58 -2.23 7.46 -2.05
N TYR A 59 -1.87 7.79 -3.29
CA TYR A 59 -0.96 8.87 -3.66
C TYR A 59 -1.40 9.55 -4.98
N PRO A 60 -0.92 10.77 -5.28
CA PRO A 60 -1.19 11.43 -6.56
C PRO A 60 -0.63 10.61 -7.72
N ILE A 61 -1.53 10.10 -8.56
CA ILE A 61 -1.21 9.19 -9.66
C ILE A 61 -1.65 9.79 -10.99
N LYS A 62 -0.83 9.59 -12.04
CA LYS A 62 -1.21 9.93 -13.43
C LYS A 62 -1.91 8.77 -14.15
N PHE A 63 -1.47 7.54 -13.87
CA PHE A 63 -1.96 6.31 -14.47
C PHE A 63 -2.30 5.30 -13.37
N GLY A 64 -3.59 5.05 -13.16
CA GLY A 64 -4.13 4.26 -12.05
C GLY A 64 -5.34 4.96 -11.41
N THR A 65 -5.96 4.33 -10.42
CA THR A 65 -7.19 4.82 -9.80
C THR A 65 -6.95 5.14 -8.34
N THR A 66 -7.11 6.40 -7.95
CA THR A 66 -7.09 6.78 -6.53
C THR A 66 -8.29 6.18 -5.82
N HIS A 67 -8.12 5.80 -4.54
CA HIS A 67 -9.21 5.29 -3.73
C HIS A 67 -10.38 6.30 -3.67
N PRO A 68 -11.63 5.92 -4.01
CA PRO A 68 -12.74 6.86 -4.20
C PRO A 68 -13.09 7.66 -2.94
N SER A 69 -12.94 7.04 -1.78
CA SER A 69 -13.25 7.65 -0.48
C SER A 69 -12.04 8.24 0.25
N LEU A 70 -10.90 8.42 -0.45
CA LEU A 70 -9.68 8.93 0.16
C LEU A 70 -9.82 10.41 0.52
N LYS A 71 -9.59 10.76 1.79
CA LYS A 71 -9.70 12.16 2.26
C LYS A 71 -8.38 12.92 2.23
N ARG A 72 -7.27 12.22 2.08
CA ARG A 72 -5.92 12.80 1.99
C ARG A 72 -5.43 12.69 0.56
N ARG A 73 -5.06 13.81 -0.06
CA ARG A 73 -4.56 13.82 -1.45
C ARG A 73 -3.33 12.92 -1.64
N ASP A 74 -2.47 12.85 -0.62
CA ASP A 74 -1.22 12.07 -0.66
C ASP A 74 -0.95 11.36 0.67
N LEU A 75 -1.84 10.43 1.03
CA LEU A 75 -1.73 9.67 2.28
C LEU A 75 -0.40 8.91 2.39
N LEU A 76 0.04 8.27 1.30
CA LEU A 76 1.32 7.57 1.26
C LEU A 76 2.50 8.53 1.48
N GLY A 77 2.51 9.68 0.79
CA GLY A 77 3.57 10.68 0.96
C GLY A 77 3.63 11.21 2.39
N GLU A 78 2.48 11.44 3.02
CA GLU A 78 2.39 11.83 4.43
C GLU A 78 2.95 10.75 5.37
N MET A 79 2.59 9.48 5.17
CA MET A 79 3.15 8.35 5.94
C MET A 79 4.68 8.25 5.78
N ILE A 80 5.20 8.34 4.55
CA ILE A 80 6.63 8.28 4.24
C ILE A 80 7.38 9.41 4.96
N ASN A 81 6.87 10.63 4.88
CA ASN A 81 7.50 11.79 5.51
C ASN A 81 7.49 11.65 7.04
N ALA A 82 6.38 11.19 7.61
CA ALA A 82 6.24 10.99 9.04
C ALA A 82 7.26 9.98 9.58
N VAL A 83 7.35 8.79 8.99
CA VAL A 83 8.25 7.73 9.50
C VAL A 83 9.72 8.11 9.32
N LYS A 84 10.07 8.82 8.24
CA LYS A 84 11.43 9.36 8.05
C LYS A 84 11.82 10.37 9.13
N ALA A 85 10.89 11.23 9.57
CA ALA A 85 11.15 12.19 10.64
C ALA A 85 11.49 11.50 11.98
N PHE A 86 11.07 10.25 12.17
CA PHE A 86 11.36 9.41 13.34
C PHE A 86 12.51 8.40 13.08
N ASN A 87 13.32 8.59 12.03
CA ASN A 87 14.42 7.69 11.64
C ASN A 87 13.99 6.25 11.31
N ILE A 88 12.74 6.04 10.91
CA ILE A 88 12.22 4.75 10.45
C ILE A 88 12.33 4.69 8.93
N SER A 89 12.79 3.56 8.40
CA SER A 89 13.03 3.37 6.96
C SER A 89 11.76 2.87 6.26
N PRO A 90 11.18 3.62 5.30
CA PRO A 90 10.02 3.15 4.55
C PRO A 90 10.43 2.34 3.32
N CYS A 91 9.62 1.35 2.96
CA CYS A 91 9.49 0.85 1.59
C CYS A 91 8.03 0.87 1.16
N VAL A 92 7.79 0.62 -0.13
CA VAL A 92 6.46 0.72 -0.72
C VAL A 92 6.04 -0.62 -1.31
N TYR A 93 4.89 -1.09 -0.86
CA TYR A 93 4.17 -2.22 -1.44
C TYR A 93 3.35 -1.76 -2.65
N THR A 94 3.44 -2.54 -3.73
CA THR A 94 2.52 -2.48 -4.85
C THR A 94 2.16 -3.89 -5.30
N THR A 95 0.93 -4.07 -5.79
CA THR A 95 0.58 -5.25 -6.57
C THR A 95 1.26 -5.20 -7.96
N VAL A 96 1.60 -6.36 -8.53
CA VAL A 96 2.37 -6.48 -9.79
C VAL A 96 1.60 -7.22 -10.88
N VAL A 97 0.89 -8.30 -10.57
CA VAL A 97 0.24 -9.14 -11.58
C VAL A 97 -1.12 -8.55 -11.96
N TRP A 98 -2.09 -8.66 -11.07
CA TRP A 98 -3.40 -8.01 -11.18
C TRP A 98 -3.95 -7.73 -9.79
N ASP A 99 -4.90 -6.81 -9.74
CA ASP A 99 -5.77 -6.53 -8.59
C ASP A 99 -7.22 -6.62 -9.06
N GLU A 100 -8.15 -6.58 -8.11
CA GLU A 100 -9.58 -6.70 -8.39
C GLU A 100 -10.05 -5.67 -9.42
N LEU A 101 -9.79 -4.38 -9.22
CA LEU A 101 -10.22 -3.32 -10.14
C LEU A 101 -9.68 -3.54 -11.56
N THR A 102 -8.40 -3.87 -11.69
CA THR A 102 -7.79 -4.14 -13.00
C THR A 102 -8.35 -5.41 -13.62
N SER A 103 -8.63 -6.43 -12.81
CA SER A 103 -9.19 -7.70 -13.27
C SER A 103 -10.62 -7.53 -13.81
N GLN A 104 -11.37 -6.57 -13.26
CA GLN A 104 -12.73 -6.22 -13.68
C GLN A 104 -12.72 -5.31 -14.92
N LEU A 105 -11.86 -4.28 -14.93
CA LEU A 105 -11.77 -3.32 -16.04
C LEU A 105 -11.06 -3.89 -17.27
N HIS A 106 -10.09 -4.78 -17.06
CA HIS A 106 -9.28 -5.43 -18.09
C HIS A 106 -9.20 -6.94 -17.86
N PRO A 107 -10.31 -7.68 -18.03
CA PRO A 107 -10.31 -9.14 -17.85
C PRO A 107 -9.31 -9.88 -18.73
N GLU A 108 -8.92 -9.28 -19.86
CA GLU A 108 -7.93 -9.78 -20.81
C GLU A 108 -6.48 -9.67 -20.31
N TRP A 109 -6.21 -8.91 -19.26
CA TRP A 109 -4.87 -8.82 -18.64
C TRP A 109 -4.64 -9.91 -17.58
N ARG A 110 -5.68 -10.65 -17.20
CA ARG A 110 -5.59 -11.67 -16.16
C ARG A 110 -4.72 -12.84 -16.60
N GLN A 111 -3.99 -13.40 -15.64
CA GLN A 111 -3.21 -14.60 -15.87
C GLN A 111 -4.12 -15.80 -16.16
N ILE A 112 -3.73 -16.62 -17.14
CA ILE A 112 -4.45 -17.84 -17.52
C ILE A 112 -3.56 -19.09 -17.37
N THR A 113 -4.19 -20.24 -17.13
CA THR A 113 -3.54 -21.56 -17.22
C THR A 113 -3.31 -21.95 -18.69
N PRO A 114 -2.50 -22.99 -18.99
CA PRO A 114 -2.38 -23.54 -20.34
C PRO A 114 -3.72 -23.98 -20.96
N GLU A 115 -4.68 -24.39 -20.12
CA GLU A 115 -6.05 -24.77 -20.51
C GLU A 115 -6.97 -23.55 -20.72
N ARG A 116 -6.42 -22.33 -20.71
CA ARG A 116 -7.13 -21.06 -20.88
C ARG A 116 -8.15 -20.74 -19.79
N LYS A 117 -7.90 -21.19 -18.55
CA LYS A 117 -8.70 -20.83 -17.38
C LYS A 117 -8.08 -19.66 -16.64
N PHE A 118 -8.89 -18.76 -16.08
CA PHE A 118 -8.38 -17.66 -15.27
C PHE A 118 -7.79 -18.16 -13.94
N ILE A 119 -6.61 -17.65 -13.58
CA ILE A 119 -6.02 -17.83 -12.26
C ILE A 119 -6.72 -16.88 -11.28
N GLY A 120 -7.09 -17.36 -10.09
CA GLY A 120 -7.76 -16.55 -9.06
C GLY A 120 -9.29 -16.65 -9.03
N GLY A 121 -9.88 -17.58 -9.79
CA GLY A 121 -11.32 -17.84 -9.86
C GLY A 121 -11.94 -17.41 -11.18
N GLU A 122 -13.03 -18.09 -11.60
CA GLU A 122 -13.66 -17.84 -12.90
C GLU A 122 -14.69 -16.70 -12.89
N GLN A 123 -15.16 -16.19 -11.74
CA GLN A 123 -16.15 -15.10 -11.67
C GLN A 123 -16.11 -14.28 -10.37
N VAL A 124 -16.19 -12.95 -10.50
CA VAL A 124 -17.13 -12.12 -9.72
C VAL A 124 -17.67 -11.04 -10.67
N GLY A 125 -18.90 -11.26 -11.12
CA GLY A 125 -19.73 -10.38 -11.95
C GLY A 125 -21.15 -10.91 -11.88
#